data_AF-A0A9E2JW13-F1
#
_entry.id   AF-A0A9E2JW13-F1
#
_cell.length_a   1.000
_cell.length_b   1.000
_cell.length_c   1.000
_cell.angle_alpha   90.00
_cell.angle_beta   90.00
_cell.angle_gamma   90.00
#
_symmetry.space_group_name_H-M   'P 1'
#
loop_
_entity.id
_entity.type
_entity.pdbx_description
1 polymer ?
#
loop_
_entity_poly.entity_id
_entity_poly.type
_entity_poly.pdbx_seq_one_letter_code
_entity_poly.pdbx_strand_id
1 'polypeptide(L)'
;MKFAWLLPLVLALGPWAQALAQTFKMPCEVTATIPAADDLKLPPETATMEIQGMGKNIFMRLNGSKYYNVTVNSLVTDEFVGKDLTTNKEMGAHRRFFKSGLESEIRIARQTVYLHAFHDTDYQGKRVRVFIEGPCKVVTQ
;
A
#
# COMPACT_ATOMS: atom_id res chain seq x y z
N MET A 1 -58.55 -38.80 -1.06
CA MET A 1 -57.64 -38.43 -2.17
C MET A 1 -57.47 -36.91 -2.19
N LYS A 2 -56.25 -36.44 -2.49
CA LYS A 2 -55.79 -35.05 -2.77
C LYS A 2 -55.49 -34.17 -1.54
N PHE A 3 -54.23 -33.99 -1.12
CA PHE A 3 -53.14 -33.12 -1.62
C PHE A 3 -53.47 -31.62 -1.65
N ALA A 4 -52.76 -30.83 -0.82
CA ALA A 4 -52.25 -29.45 -1.03
C ALA A 4 -52.14 -28.75 0.35
N TRP A 5 -50.95 -28.70 0.98
CA TRP A 5 -49.94 -27.64 0.85
C TRP A 5 -50.44 -26.25 1.30
N LEU A 6 -49.84 -25.72 2.38
CA LEU A 6 -49.20 -24.39 2.45
C LEU A 6 -48.69 -24.12 3.90
N LEU A 7 -47.44 -24.48 4.17
CA LEU A 7 -46.63 -23.84 5.22
C LEU A 7 -46.09 -22.52 4.63
N PRO A 8 -46.27 -21.35 5.28
CA PRO A 8 -45.56 -20.17 4.85
C PRO A 8 -44.09 -20.29 5.27
N LEU A 9 -43.26 -20.27 4.24
CA LEU A 9 -41.81 -20.30 4.22
C LEU A 9 -41.23 -19.10 4.99
N VAL A 10 -40.92 -19.27 6.27
CA VAL A 10 -40.04 -18.36 7.02
C VAL A 10 -38.60 -18.80 6.74
N LEU A 11 -37.98 -18.28 5.67
CA LEU A 11 -36.55 -18.47 5.41
C LEU A 11 -35.89 -17.14 5.05
N ALA A 12 -35.30 -16.54 6.09
CA ALA A 12 -33.95 -15.98 6.09
C ALA A 12 -33.58 -15.00 4.95
N LEU A 13 -34.08 -13.78 5.03
CA LEU A 13 -33.35 -12.61 4.54
C LEU A 13 -32.26 -12.26 5.58
N GLY A 14 -31.20 -13.05 5.62
CA GLY A 14 -29.97 -12.66 6.31
C GLY A 14 -29.28 -11.56 5.52
N PRO A 15 -28.91 -10.40 6.12
CA PRO A 15 -28.24 -9.34 5.41
C PRO A 15 -26.92 -9.88 4.85
N TRP A 16 -26.77 -9.78 3.54
CA TRP A 16 -25.52 -10.05 2.85
C TRP A 16 -24.44 -9.19 3.48
N ALA A 17 -23.57 -9.80 4.28
CA ALA A 17 -22.41 -9.13 4.83
C ALA A 17 -21.48 -8.78 3.67
N GLN A 18 -21.59 -7.54 3.17
CA GLN A 18 -20.61 -6.98 2.27
C GLN A 18 -19.30 -6.88 3.07
N ALA A 19 -18.36 -7.79 2.81
CA ALA A 19 -17.01 -7.68 3.33
C ALA A 19 -16.36 -6.44 2.72
N LEU A 20 -16.52 -5.29 3.39
CA LEU A 20 -15.83 -4.06 3.05
C LEU A 20 -14.35 -4.29 3.32
N ALA A 21 -13.54 -4.36 2.27
CA ALA A 21 -12.08 -4.31 2.41
C ALA A 21 -11.73 -2.97 3.04
N GLN A 22 -11.37 -2.98 4.33
CA GLN A 22 -11.00 -1.79 5.06
C GLN A 22 -9.64 -1.30 4.56
N THR A 23 -9.61 -0.13 3.92
CA THR A 23 -8.36 0.58 3.65
C THR A 23 -7.98 1.34 4.91
N PHE A 24 -6.88 0.94 5.54
CA PHE A 24 -6.31 1.66 6.66
C PHE A 24 -5.52 2.86 6.13
N LYS A 25 -5.77 4.05 6.68
CA LYS A 25 -5.10 5.29 6.29
C LYS A 25 -4.39 5.91 7.49
N MET A 26 -3.16 6.32 7.30
CA MET A 26 -2.31 6.91 8.34
C MET A 26 -1.49 8.05 7.76
N PRO A 27 -1.58 9.29 8.29
CA PRO A 27 -0.74 10.38 7.85
C PRO A 27 0.70 10.17 8.32
N CYS A 28 1.66 10.51 7.46
CA CYS A 28 3.09 10.39 7.69
C CYS A 28 3.77 11.73 7.42
N GLU A 29 4.63 12.15 8.34
CA GLU A 29 5.50 13.32 8.15
C GLU A 29 6.80 12.83 7.55
N VAL A 30 6.97 12.98 6.24
CA VAL A 30 8.04 12.31 5.48
C VAL A 30 9.01 13.30 4.87
N THR A 31 10.27 12.88 4.79
CA THR A 31 11.33 13.56 4.03
C THR A 31 11.87 12.62 2.98
N ALA A 32 12.28 13.15 1.84
CA ALA A 32 12.86 12.37 0.76
C ALA A 32 14.28 12.83 0.40
N THR A 33 15.11 11.89 -0.01
CA THR A 33 16.49 12.13 -0.45
C THR A 33 16.74 11.47 -1.81
N ILE A 34 17.47 12.14 -2.68
CA ILE A 34 17.90 11.63 -3.99
C ILE A 34 19.44 11.50 -4.00
N PRO A 35 20.00 10.33 -3.68
CA PRO A 35 21.46 10.16 -3.57
C PRO A 35 22.21 10.46 -4.88
N ALA A 36 21.60 10.17 -6.03
CA ALA A 36 22.18 10.41 -7.33
C ALA A 36 22.25 11.91 -7.73
N ALA A 37 21.68 12.80 -6.91
CA ALA A 37 21.68 14.25 -7.10
C ALA A 37 22.36 14.93 -5.89
N ASP A 38 23.57 14.50 -5.55
CA ASP A 38 24.38 15.03 -4.44
C ASP A 38 23.64 15.00 -3.10
N ASP A 39 22.97 13.87 -2.81
CA ASP A 39 22.14 13.69 -1.61
C ASP A 39 21.09 14.80 -1.42
N LEU A 40 20.51 15.29 -2.53
CA LEU A 40 19.47 16.31 -2.52
C LEU A 40 18.33 15.89 -1.60
N LYS A 41 18.15 16.65 -0.52
CA LYS A 41 17.03 16.54 0.40
C LYS A 41 15.86 17.36 -0.11
N LEU A 42 14.72 16.70 -0.28
CA LEU A 42 13.48 17.34 -0.67
C LEU A 42 12.77 17.91 0.58
N PRO A 43 11.98 18.98 0.41
CA PRO A 43 11.21 19.55 1.52
C PRO A 43 10.32 18.51 2.19
N PRO A 44 10.20 18.50 3.52
CA PRO A 44 9.30 17.60 4.23
C PRO A 44 7.85 17.80 3.78
N GLU A 45 7.08 16.71 3.75
CA GLU A 45 5.68 16.71 3.36
C GLU A 45 4.86 15.81 4.28
N THR A 46 3.59 16.18 4.51
CA THR A 46 2.60 15.27 5.10
C THR A 46 1.96 14.44 3.98
N ALA A 47 2.37 13.17 3.86
CA ALA A 47 1.80 12.22 2.92
C ALA A 47 0.82 11.26 3.63
N THR A 48 -0.16 10.71 2.91
CA THR A 48 -1.08 9.71 3.47
C THR A 48 -0.65 8.31 3.06
N MET A 49 -0.30 7.48 4.03
CA MET A 49 -0.03 6.07 3.79
C MET A 49 -1.35 5.28 3.85
N GLU A 50 -1.63 4.54 2.79
CA GLU A 50 -2.82 3.73 2.60
C GLU A 50 -2.41 2.26 2.53
N ILE A 51 -3.03 1.42 3.36
CA ILE A 51 -2.78 -0.02 3.42
C ILE A 51 -4.10 -0.74 3.20
N GLN A 52 -4.12 -1.68 2.27
CA GLN A 52 -5.29 -2.50 1.98
C GLN A 52 -4.88 -3.96 1.81
N GLY A 53 -5.57 -4.85 2.51
CA GLY A 53 -5.48 -6.28 2.28
C GLY A 53 -6.57 -6.73 1.29
N MET A 54 -6.19 -7.51 0.27
CA MET A 54 -7.16 -8.17 -0.62
C MET A 54 -6.78 -9.64 -0.80
N GLY A 55 -7.55 -10.53 -0.17
CA GLY A 55 -7.23 -11.95 -0.11
C GLY A 55 -5.88 -12.16 0.59
N LYS A 56 -4.95 -12.83 -0.08
CA LYS A 56 -3.58 -13.08 0.42
C LYS A 56 -2.59 -11.97 0.09
N ASN A 57 -3.03 -10.90 -0.59
CA ASN A 57 -2.15 -9.86 -1.09
C ASN A 57 -2.30 -8.56 -0.30
N ILE A 58 -1.18 -7.85 -0.18
CA ILE A 58 -1.10 -6.54 0.43
C ILE A 58 -0.91 -5.47 -0.65
N PHE A 59 -1.61 -4.35 -0.48
CA PHE A 59 -1.53 -3.16 -1.32
C PHE A 59 -1.18 -1.99 -0.41
N MET A 60 -0.16 -1.24 -0.82
CA MET A 60 0.39 -0.15 -0.04
C MET A 60 0.63 1.03 -0.96
N ARG A 61 0.13 2.19 -0.57
CA ARG A 61 0.32 3.44 -1.30
C ARG A 61 0.70 4.56 -0.36
N LEU A 62 1.86 5.16 -0.59
CA LEU A 62 2.17 6.47 -0.04
C LEU A 62 1.61 7.51 -0.99
N ASN A 63 0.63 8.28 -0.54
CA ASN A 63 -0.04 9.30 -1.32
C ASN A 63 0.43 10.69 -0.87
N GLY A 64 1.48 11.17 -1.53
CA GLY A 64 1.98 12.54 -1.44
C GLY A 64 2.20 13.16 -2.82
N SER A 65 2.82 14.33 -2.84
CA SER A 65 3.12 15.10 -4.04
C SER A 65 4.34 14.55 -4.76
N LYS A 66 4.31 14.55 -6.10
CA LYS A 66 5.43 14.22 -7.01
C LYS A 66 6.28 13.02 -6.54
N TYR A 67 7.37 13.28 -5.81
CA TYR A 67 8.35 12.28 -5.35
C TYR A 67 7.91 11.50 -4.09
N TYR A 68 6.82 11.89 -3.45
CA TYR A 68 6.23 11.22 -2.29
C TYR A 68 5.06 10.30 -2.68
N ASN A 69 4.83 10.05 -3.97
CA ASN A 69 3.81 9.12 -4.44
C ASN A 69 4.44 7.76 -4.77
N VAL A 70 4.19 6.75 -3.91
CA VAL A 70 4.72 5.40 -4.10
C VAL A 70 3.57 4.41 -4.05
N THR A 71 3.55 3.45 -4.98
CA THR A 71 2.57 2.37 -4.98
C THR A 71 3.29 1.03 -5.08
N VAL A 72 2.95 0.10 -4.20
CA VAL A 72 3.48 -1.26 -4.18
C VAL A 72 2.37 -2.24 -3.82
N ASN A 73 2.51 -3.48 -4.29
CA ASN A 73 1.63 -4.56 -3.92
C ASN A 73 2.34 -5.89 -4.10
N SER A 74 1.81 -6.96 -3.50
CA SER A 74 2.36 -8.31 -3.60
C SER A 74 1.81 -9.13 -4.79
N LEU A 75 1.09 -8.51 -5.73
CA LEU A 75 0.54 -9.22 -6.89
C LEU A 75 1.62 -9.52 -7.93
N VAL A 76 1.44 -10.63 -8.64
CA VAL A 76 2.17 -10.91 -9.88
C VAL A 76 1.19 -10.74 -11.04
N THR A 77 1.56 -9.91 -12.00
CA THR A 77 0.80 -9.66 -13.24
C THR A 77 1.72 -9.81 -14.43
N ASP A 78 1.22 -9.63 -15.66
CA ASP A 78 2.05 -9.64 -16.86
C ASP A 78 2.98 -8.42 -16.96
N GLU A 79 2.72 -7.36 -16.18
CA GLU A 79 3.46 -6.09 -16.25
C GLU A 79 4.51 -5.96 -15.14
N PHE A 80 4.24 -6.54 -13.98
CA PHE A 80 5.09 -6.41 -12.81
C PHE A 80 5.04 -7.64 -11.89
N VAL A 81 6.11 -7.81 -11.12
CA VAL A 81 6.20 -8.77 -10.02
C VAL A 81 6.20 -8.05 -8.69
N GLY A 82 5.23 -8.40 -7.86
CA GLY A 82 5.09 -7.96 -6.48
C GLY A 82 5.60 -9.01 -5.50
N LYS A 83 6.05 -8.57 -4.33
CA LYS A 83 6.48 -9.43 -3.23
C LYS A 83 5.98 -8.87 -1.90
N ASP A 84 5.41 -9.75 -1.08
CA ASP A 84 5.11 -9.45 0.32
C ASP A 84 6.42 -9.50 1.12
N LEU A 85 6.70 -8.43 1.86
CA LEU A 85 7.87 -8.26 2.72
C LEU A 85 7.49 -8.24 4.20
N THR A 86 6.22 -8.52 4.51
CA THR A 86 5.70 -8.50 5.87
C THR A 86 6.42 -9.54 6.74
N THR A 87 6.90 -9.09 7.88
CA THR A 87 7.52 -9.89 8.93
C THR A 87 6.87 -9.60 10.29
N ASN A 88 7.42 -10.17 11.36
CA ASN A 88 6.99 -9.86 12.72
C ASN A 88 7.35 -8.43 13.16
N LYS A 89 8.34 -7.79 12.53
CA LYS A 89 8.83 -6.45 12.89
C LYS A 89 8.28 -5.36 12.00
N GLU A 90 8.02 -5.69 10.73
CA GLU A 90 7.72 -4.73 9.68
C GLU A 90 6.55 -5.24 8.83
N MET A 91 5.75 -4.32 8.30
CA MET A 91 4.81 -4.60 7.21
C MET A 91 5.36 -3.95 5.95
N GLY A 92 5.35 -4.64 4.82
CA GLY A 92 5.88 -4.05 3.61
C GLY A 92 5.58 -4.84 2.35
N ALA A 93 5.80 -4.19 1.22
CA ALA A 93 5.72 -4.81 -0.08
C ALA A 93 6.70 -4.18 -1.04
N HIS A 94 7.14 -4.97 -2.00
CA HIS A 94 8.02 -4.56 -3.08
C HIS A 94 7.35 -4.85 -4.42
N ARG A 95 7.59 -3.99 -5.41
CA ARG A 95 7.10 -4.15 -6.77
C ARG A 95 8.20 -3.81 -7.76
N ARG A 96 8.34 -4.63 -8.80
CA ARG A 96 9.24 -4.38 -9.93
C ARG A 96 8.54 -4.57 -11.26
N PHE A 97 8.68 -3.61 -12.17
CA PHE A 97 8.18 -3.72 -13.54
C PHE A 97 9.14 -4.52 -14.43
N PHE A 98 8.62 -5.42 -15.26
CA PHE A 98 9.46 -6.22 -16.15
C PHE A 98 10.09 -5.40 -17.28
N LYS A 99 9.30 -4.54 -17.93
CA LYS A 99 9.74 -3.77 -19.10
C LYS A 99 10.73 -2.67 -18.76
N SER A 100 10.41 -1.86 -17.75
CA SER A 100 11.22 -0.69 -17.38
C SER A 100 12.32 -1.03 -16.37
N GLY A 101 12.17 -2.12 -15.62
CA GLY A 101 13.04 -2.47 -14.50
C GLY A 101 12.88 -1.57 -13.28
N LEU A 102 11.90 -0.65 -13.28
CA LEU A 102 11.66 0.26 -12.17
C LEU A 102 11.18 -0.51 -10.95
N GLU A 103 11.79 -0.22 -9.81
CA GLU A 103 11.46 -0.83 -8.52
C GLU A 103 10.82 0.18 -7.58
N SER A 104 10.02 -0.34 -6.67
CA SER A 104 9.44 0.43 -5.56
C SER A 104 9.26 -0.48 -4.36
N GLU A 105 9.48 0.06 -3.18
CA GLU A 105 9.27 -0.64 -1.92
C GLU A 105 8.65 0.30 -0.90
N ILE A 106 7.74 -0.22 -0.08
CA ILE A 106 7.29 0.44 1.13
C ILE A 106 7.41 -0.54 2.29
N ARG A 107 7.98 -0.08 3.40
CA ARG A 107 8.07 -0.78 4.68
C ARG A 107 7.64 0.14 5.80
N ILE A 108 6.95 -0.42 6.78
CA ILE A 108 6.52 0.28 8.00
C ILE A 108 6.87 -0.59 9.18
N ALA A 109 7.67 -0.06 10.10
CA ALA A 109 7.97 -0.72 11.36
C ALA A 109 6.72 -0.80 12.23
N ARG A 110 6.36 -1.99 12.73
CA ARG A 110 5.11 -2.20 13.49
C ARG A 110 5.12 -1.52 14.86
N GLN A 111 6.29 -1.42 15.51
CA GLN A 111 6.41 -0.87 16.86
C GLN A 111 6.48 0.66 16.87
N THR A 112 7.33 1.23 16.01
CA THR A 112 7.56 2.68 15.96
C THR A 112 6.65 3.39 14.95
N VAL A 113 5.96 2.63 14.10
CA VAL A 113 5.11 3.15 13.01
C VAL A 113 5.91 4.13 12.13
N TYR A 114 7.14 3.73 11.83
CA TYR A 114 8.09 4.50 11.04
C TYR A 114 8.15 3.94 9.62
N LEU A 115 7.97 4.81 8.63
CA LEU A 115 7.96 4.49 7.21
C LEU A 115 9.36 4.54 6.64
N HIS A 116 9.71 3.54 5.84
CA HIS A 116 10.81 3.55 4.90
C HIS A 116 10.27 3.15 3.53
N ALA A 117 10.48 3.97 2.52
CA ALA A 117 10.08 3.67 1.17
C ALA A 117 11.17 4.10 0.18
N PHE A 118 11.18 3.44 -0.97
CA PHE A 118 11.90 3.96 -2.12
C PHE A 118 11.11 3.72 -3.39
N HIS A 119 11.39 4.53 -4.41
CA HIS A 119 10.95 4.24 -5.77
C HIS A 119 11.93 4.80 -6.79
N ASP A 120 12.04 4.09 -7.90
CA ASP A 120 12.77 4.57 -9.06
C ASP A 120 11.88 5.49 -9.89
N THR A 121 12.38 6.68 -10.20
CA THR A 121 11.68 7.70 -10.97
C THR A 121 12.64 8.45 -11.88
N ASP A 122 12.11 9.34 -12.71
CA ASP A 122 12.91 10.27 -13.50
C ASP A 122 13.09 11.58 -12.76
N TYR A 123 14.34 12.03 -12.67
CA TYR A 123 14.71 13.35 -12.18
C TYR A 123 15.63 14.00 -13.22
N GLN A 124 15.16 15.07 -13.86
CA GLN A 124 15.89 15.79 -14.90
C GLN A 124 16.39 14.89 -16.05
N GLY A 125 15.57 13.93 -16.50
CA GLY A 125 15.91 13.00 -17.58
C GLY A 125 16.88 11.89 -17.18
N LYS A 126 17.21 11.79 -15.89
CA LYS A 126 18.02 10.70 -15.33
C LYS A 126 17.15 9.83 -14.44
N ARG A 127 17.29 8.52 -14.61
CA ARG A 127 16.69 7.56 -13.68
C ARG A 127 17.40 7.65 -12.34
N VAL A 128 16.65 7.95 -11.29
CA VAL A 128 17.15 8.06 -9.92
C VAL A 128 16.27 7.26 -8.98
N ARG A 129 16.84 6.83 -7.85
CA ARG A 129 16.11 6.26 -6.73
C ARG A 129 15.87 7.34 -5.69
N VAL A 130 14.60 7.55 -5.34
CA VAL A 130 14.21 8.44 -4.24
C VAL A 130 13.98 7.59 -3.01
N PHE A 131 14.64 7.92 -1.92
CA PHE A 131 14.41 7.32 -0.60
C PHE A 131 13.50 8.24 0.20
N ILE A 132 12.53 7.68 0.90
CA ILE A 132 11.51 8.41 1.64
C ILE A 132 11.43 7.78 3.03
N GLU A 133 11.44 8.61 4.07
CA GLU A 133 11.35 8.13 5.43
C GLU A 133 10.63 9.12 6.34
N GLY A 134 10.02 8.61 7.41
CA GLY A 134 9.38 9.46 8.41
C GLY A 134 8.42 8.73 9.34
N PRO A 135 8.07 9.33 10.48
CA PRO A 135 7.07 8.79 11.39
C PRO A 135 5.66 8.92 10.81
N CYS A 136 4.82 7.94 11.11
CA CYS A 136 3.41 7.98 10.79
C CYS A 136 2.54 7.90 12.05
N LYS A 137 1.36 8.51 11.99
CA LYS A 137 0.40 8.54 13.10
C LYS A 137 -0.68 7.51 12.84
N VAL A 138 -0.85 6.57 13.77
CA VAL A 138 -1.97 5.63 13.75
C VAL A 138 -3.23 6.41 14.05
N VAL A 139 -4.17 6.44 13.11
CA VAL A 139 -5.50 6.98 13.35
C VAL A 139 -6.31 5.83 13.92
N THR A 140 -6.57 5.84 15.22
CA THR A 140 -7.53 4.92 15.84
C THR A 140 -8.92 5.23 15.25
N GLN A 141 -9.43 4.33 14.41
CA GLN A 141 -10.84 4.31 13.99
C GLN A 141 -11.72 3.73 15.08
#